data_AF-A0A316U755-F1
#
_entry.id   AF-A0A316U755-F1
#
_cell.length_a   1.000
_cell.length_b   1.000
_cell.length_c   1.000
_cell.angle_alpha   90.00
_cell.angle_beta   90.00
_cell.angle_gamma   90.00
#
_symmetry.space_group_name_H-M   'P 1'
#
loop_
_entity.id
_entity.type
_entity.pdbx_description
1 polymer ?
#
loop_
_entity_poly.entity_id
_entity_poly.type
_entity_poly.pdbx_seq_one_letter_code
_entity_poly.pdbx_strand_id
1 'polypeptide(L)'
;MAGPNLEVFKFGLYLFFPLAVMIHYGDPDWYKKNVLPLRDEFWPKESTLFKPPRNPEDLRATREGMRAERLARREERLNENRGAIEAAAGKVGSSRKSLTTADAPAASPPSGPIVSDAQRLSDWARVDRERRV
;
A
#
# COMPACT_ATOMS: atom_id res chain seq x y z
N MET A 1 50.40 -28.38 -33.73
CA MET A 1 50.11 -26.95 -33.94
C MET A 1 49.28 -26.82 -35.19
N ALA A 2 47.95 -26.71 -35.05
CA ALA A 2 47.07 -26.53 -36.20
C ALA A 2 47.39 -25.17 -36.82
N GLY A 3 47.88 -25.18 -38.06
CA GLY A 3 48.42 -24.01 -38.75
C GLY A 3 47.39 -22.91 -39.07
N PRO A 4 47.72 -21.98 -39.97
CA PRO A 4 46.95 -20.76 -40.26
C PRO A 4 45.45 -20.95 -40.49
N ASN A 5 45.02 -22.11 -40.99
CA ASN A 5 43.61 -22.44 -41.22
C ASN A 5 42.77 -22.42 -39.93
N LEU A 6 43.35 -22.75 -38.77
CA LEU A 6 42.61 -22.72 -37.50
C LEU A 6 42.37 -21.29 -37.03
N GLU A 7 43.27 -20.36 -37.35
CA GLU A 7 43.10 -18.95 -37.04
C GLU A 7 41.98 -18.36 -37.88
N VAL A 8 41.95 -18.62 -39.19
CA VAL A 8 40.88 -18.16 -40.10
C VAL A 8 39.50 -18.66 -39.64
N PHE A 9 39.40 -19.91 -39.18
CA PHE A 9 38.15 -20.43 -38.63
C PHE A 9 37.71 -19.69 -37.35
N LYS A 10 38.63 -19.45 -36.41
CA LYS A 10 38.34 -18.71 -35.18
C LYS A 10 37.92 -17.27 -35.49
N PHE A 11 38.62 -16.60 -36.40
CA PHE A 11 38.27 -15.26 -36.85
C PHE A 11 36.88 -15.24 -37.50
N GLY A 12 36.58 -16.20 -38.37
CA GLY A 12 35.26 -16.36 -38.97
C GLY A 12 34.17 -16.57 -37.91
N LEU A 13 34.40 -17.43 -36.93
CA LEU A 13 33.46 -17.68 -35.83
C LEU A 13 33.28 -16.45 -34.94
N TYR A 14 34.36 -15.75 -34.58
CA TYR A 14 34.31 -14.54 -33.75
C TYR A 14 33.63 -13.36 -34.44
N LEU A 15 33.66 -13.30 -35.77
CA LEU A 15 32.90 -12.31 -36.54
C LEU A 15 31.44 -12.76 -36.74
N PHE A 16 31.24 -14.02 -37.12
CA PHE A 16 29.91 -14.54 -37.42
C PHE A 16 29.01 -14.64 -36.19
N PHE A 17 29.54 -15.07 -35.04
CA PHE A 17 28.75 -15.24 -33.82
C PHE A 17 28.06 -13.94 -33.37
N PRO A 18 28.77 -12.81 -33.14
CA PRO A 18 28.12 -11.57 -32.75
C PRO A 18 27.21 -11.01 -33.87
N LEU A 19 27.57 -11.21 -35.14
CA LEU A 19 26.74 -10.74 -36.26
C LEU A 19 25.42 -11.52 -36.36
N ALA A 20 25.47 -12.84 -36.16
CA ALA A 20 24.29 -13.71 -36.14
C ALA A 20 23.38 -13.39 -34.95
N VAL A 21 23.95 -13.18 -33.76
CA VAL A 21 23.22 -12.71 -32.57
C VAL A 21 22.56 -11.37 -32.85
N MET A 22 23.28 -10.41 -33.45
CA MET A 22 22.73 -9.09 -33.78
C MET A 22 21.58 -9.20 -34.79
N ILE A 23 21.69 -10.04 -35.81
CA ILE A 23 20.60 -10.22 -36.80
C ILE A 23 19.39 -10.90 -36.16
N HIS A 24 19.61 -11.89 -35.30
CA HIS A 24 18.53 -12.63 -34.66
C HIS A 24 17.74 -11.79 -33.64
N TYR A 25 18.45 -11.05 -32.79
CA TYR A 25 17.84 -10.23 -31.73
C TYR A 25 17.56 -8.78 -32.15
N GLY A 26 18.17 -8.32 -33.25
CA GLY A 26 17.96 -7.00 -33.82
C GLY A 26 16.72 -6.88 -34.71
N ASP A 27 16.02 -7.99 -34.96
CA ASP A 27 14.75 -7.97 -35.67
C ASP A 27 13.71 -7.16 -34.86
N PRO A 28 13.15 -6.06 -35.42
CA PRO A 28 12.14 -5.27 -34.74
C PRO A 28 10.91 -6.09 -34.33
N ASP A 29 10.61 -7.18 -35.05
CA ASP A 29 9.49 -8.05 -34.70
C ASP A 29 9.81 -8.97 -33.52
N TRP A 30 11.07 -9.40 -33.35
CA TRP A 30 11.50 -10.14 -32.17
C TRP A 30 11.38 -9.28 -30.91
N TYR A 31 11.83 -8.03 -30.98
CA TYR A 31 11.73 -7.07 -29.86
C TYR A 31 10.27 -6.85 -29.44
N LYS A 32 9.37 -6.63 -30.41
CA LYS A 32 7.95 -6.40 -30.14
C LYS A 32 7.26 -7.59 -29.47
N LYS A 33 7.63 -8.81 -29.85
CA LYS A 33 6.99 -10.03 -29.33
C LYS A 33 7.52 -10.45 -27.98
N ASN A 34 8.82 -10.25 -27.72
CA ASN A 34 9.46 -10.78 -26.52
C ASN A 34 9.65 -9.71 -25.44
N VAL A 35 9.95 -8.46 -25.79
CA VAL A 35 10.30 -7.41 -24.81
C VAL A 35 9.10 -6.55 -24.42
N LEU A 36 8.24 -6.17 -25.37
CA LEU A 36 7.09 -5.30 -25.06
C LEU A 36 6.08 -5.94 -24.10
N PRO A 37 5.71 -7.23 -24.22
CA PRO A 37 4.77 -7.82 -23.28
C PRO A 37 5.32 -7.90 -21.85
N LEU A 38 6.63 -8.13 -21.70
CA LEU A 38 7.30 -8.12 -20.39
C LEU A 38 7.24 -6.75 -19.71
N ARG A 39 7.24 -5.66 -20.49
CA ARG A 39 7.10 -4.30 -19.94
C ARG A 39 5.74 -4.12 -19.27
N ASP A 40 4.68 -4.67 -19.84
CA ASP A 40 3.32 -4.50 -19.33
C ASP A 40 3.03 -5.38 -18.09
N GLU A 41 3.84 -6.42 -17.86
CA GLU A 41 3.79 -7.24 -16.64
C GLU A 41 4.65 -6.65 -15.52
N PHE A 42 5.83 -6.10 -15.86
CA PHE A 42 6.72 -5.50 -14.86
C PHE A 42 6.23 -4.11 -14.42
N TRP A 43 5.66 -3.30 -15.32
CA TRP A 43 5.17 -1.97 -15.00
C TRP A 43 3.65 -1.97 -14.75
N PRO A 44 3.18 -1.45 -13.60
CA PRO A 44 1.76 -1.25 -13.37
C PRO A 44 1.16 -0.41 -14.50
N LYS A 45 0.07 -0.91 -15.10
CA LYS A 45 -0.61 -0.21 -16.19
C LYS A 45 -0.97 1.21 -15.76
N GLU A 46 -0.80 2.19 -16.64
CA GLU A 46 -1.12 3.60 -16.33
C GLU A 46 -2.59 3.81 -15.92
N SER A 47 -3.49 2.89 -16.30
CA SER A 47 -4.89 2.89 -15.90
C SER A 47 -5.11 2.52 -14.43
N THR A 48 -4.25 1.70 -13.83
CA THR A 48 -4.34 1.32 -12.41
C THR A 48 -3.61 2.32 -11.51
N LEU A 49 -2.83 3.22 -12.10
CA LEU A 49 -2.10 4.23 -11.35
C LEU A 49 -3.05 5.31 -10.86
N PHE A 50 -2.95 5.67 -9.58
CA PHE A 50 -3.66 6.83 -9.04
C PHE A 50 -3.20 8.08 -9.78
N LYS A 51 -4.13 8.75 -10.48
CA LYS A 51 -3.86 10.00 -11.19
C LYS A 51 -4.15 11.16 -10.25
N PRO A 52 -3.14 11.95 -9.83
CA PRO A 52 -3.38 13.11 -8.98
C PRO A 52 -4.31 14.11 -9.69
N PRO A 53 -5.28 14.69 -8.98
CA PRO A 53 -6.15 15.73 -9.53
C PRO A 53 -5.30 16.92 -10.00
N ARG A 54 -5.47 17.31 -11.28
CA ARG A 54 -4.73 18.41 -11.89
C ARG A 54 -5.51 19.72 -11.95
N ASN A 55 -6.84 19.65 -11.96
CA ASN A 55 -7.70 20.83 -11.99
C ASN A 55 -8.24 21.20 -10.60
N PRO A 56 -8.58 22.47 -10.35
CA PRO A 56 -9.15 22.91 -9.08
C PRO A 56 -10.49 22.24 -8.74
N GLU A 57 -11.33 21.94 -9.74
CA GLU A 57 -12.59 21.23 -9.51
C GLU A 57 -12.36 19.76 -9.12
N ASP A 58 -11.41 19.08 -9.78
CA ASP A 58 -11.01 17.70 -9.41
C ASP A 58 -10.43 17.65 -7.98
N LEU A 59 -9.72 18.70 -7.56
CA LEU A 59 -9.20 18.83 -6.19
C LEU A 59 -10.33 18.95 -5.15
N ARG A 60 -11.42 19.64 -5.47
CA ARG A 60 -12.59 19.73 -4.58
C ARG A 60 -13.30 18.39 -4.46
N ALA A 61 -13.58 17.74 -5.59
CA ALA A 61 -14.25 16.45 -5.63
C ALA A 61 -13.47 15.36 -4.87
N THR A 62 -12.14 15.29 -5.07
CA THR A 62 -11.28 14.36 -4.33
C THR A 62 -11.22 14.67 -2.83
N ARG A 63 -11.23 15.94 -2.43
CA ARG A 63 -11.27 16.34 -1.01
C ARG A 63 -12.59 15.96 -0.35
N GLU A 64 -13.71 16.14 -1.03
CA GLU A 64 -15.02 15.74 -0.54
C GLU A 64 -15.12 14.23 -0.38
N GLY A 65 -14.64 13.46 -1.37
CA GLY A 65 -14.54 11.99 -1.26
C GLY A 65 -13.70 11.55 -0.06
N MET A 66 -12.52 12.15 0.13
CA MET A 66 -11.68 11.85 1.30
C MET A 66 -12.34 12.24 2.64
N ARG A 67 -13.14 13.30 2.69
CA ARG A 67 -13.89 13.68 3.90
C ARG A 67 -14.98 12.67 4.20
N ALA A 68 -15.73 12.23 3.19
CA ALA A 68 -16.77 11.23 3.32
C ALA A 68 -16.21 9.89 3.80
N GLU A 69 -15.10 9.41 3.24
CA GLU A 69 -14.44 8.18 3.67
C GLU A 69 -14.00 8.25 5.15
N ARG A 70 -13.46 9.39 5.58
CA ARG A 70 -13.07 9.61 6.98
C ARG A 70 -14.26 9.56 7.92
N LEU A 71 -15.40 10.12 7.53
CA LEU A 71 -16.63 10.11 8.33
C LEU A 71 -17.20 8.69 8.44
N ALA A 72 -17.33 7.98 7.31
CA ALA A 72 -17.80 6.60 7.29
C ALA A 72 -16.93 5.68 8.17
N ARG A 73 -15.60 5.75 8.03
CA ARG A 73 -14.67 5.00 8.87
C ARG A 73 -14.73 5.39 10.36
N ARG A 74 -15.21 6.60 10.69
CA ARG A 74 -15.38 7.04 12.08
C ARG A 74 -16.68 6.48 12.66
N GLU A 75 -17.74 6.44 11.86
CA GLU A 75 -19.02 5.85 12.23
C GLU A 75 -18.91 4.34 12.45
N GLU A 76 -18.20 3.62 11.57
CA GLU A 76 -17.91 2.18 11.75
C GLU A 76 -17.25 1.91 13.09
N ARG A 77 -16.20 2.65 13.44
CA ARG A 77 -15.51 2.51 14.73
C ARG A 77 -16.40 2.83 15.94
N LEU A 78 -17.28 3.82 15.81
CA LEU A 78 -18.22 4.16 16.88
C LEU A 78 -19.26 3.05 17.06
N ASN A 79 -19.74 2.45 15.97
CA ASN A 79 -20.68 1.34 16.00
C ASN A 79 -20.04 0.06 16.57
N GLU A 80 -18.80 -0.25 16.18
CA GLU A 80 -18.02 -1.35 16.76
C GLU A 80 -17.81 -1.14 18.27
N ASN A 81 -17.41 0.06 18.68
CA ASN A 81 -17.22 0.38 20.09
C ASN A 81 -18.54 0.34 20.87
N ARG A 82 -19.65 0.80 20.28
CA ARG A 82 -20.99 0.71 20.88
C ARG A 82 -21.43 -0.74 21.05
N GLY A 83 -21.24 -1.59 20.04
CA GLY A 83 -21.52 -3.03 20.14
C GLY A 83 -20.66 -3.72 21.20
N ALA A 84 -19.39 -3.34 21.32
CA ALA A 84 -18.50 -3.84 22.36
C ALA A 84 -18.94 -3.40 23.77
N ILE A 85 -19.39 -2.15 23.94
CA ILE A 85 -19.92 -1.62 25.20
C ILE A 85 -21.25 -2.30 25.57
N GLU A 86 -22.15 -2.51 24.61
CA GLU A 86 -23.43 -3.21 24.85
C GLU A 86 -23.22 -4.70 25.18
N ALA A 87 -22.26 -5.37 24.51
CA ALA A 87 -21.86 -6.74 24.84
C ALA A 87 -21.18 -6.84 26.23
N ALA A 88 -20.41 -5.83 26.63
CA ALA A 88 -19.84 -5.75 27.97
C ALA A 88 -20.92 -5.45 29.03
N ALA A 89 -21.89 -4.58 28.74
CA ALA A 89 -23.00 -4.26 29.64
C ALA A 89 -23.95 -5.45 29.86
N GLY A 90 -24.19 -6.28 28.83
CA GLY A 90 -24.96 -7.53 28.95
C GLY A 90 -24.29 -8.55 29.88
N LYS A 91 -22.96 -8.64 29.89
CA LYS A 91 -22.21 -9.48 30.84
C LYS A 91 -22.24 -8.94 32.27
N VAL A 92 -22.19 -7.61 32.43
CA VAL A 92 -22.25 -6.97 33.75
C VAL A 92 -23.68 -7.02 34.34
N GLY A 93 -24.73 -7.02 33.51
CA GLY A 93 -26.12 -7.19 33.95
C GLY A 93 -26.43 -8.59 34.49
N SER A 94 -25.78 -9.65 33.98
CA SER A 94 -25.92 -11.01 34.51
C SER A 94 -25.23 -11.21 35.87
N SER A 95 -24.25 -10.35 36.22
CA SER A 95 -23.54 -10.42 37.51
C SER A 95 -24.13 -9.49 38.58
N ARG A 96 -25.09 -8.62 38.25
CA ARG A 96 -25.60 -7.56 39.14
C ARG A 96 -26.99 -7.83 39.71
N LYS A 97 -27.52 -9.07 39.60
CA LYS A 97 -28.80 -9.48 40.22
C LYS A 97 -28.65 -9.91 41.69
N SER A 98 -27.55 -9.52 42.35
CA SER A 98 -27.33 -9.69 43.79
C SER A 98 -26.53 -8.52 44.33
N LEU A 99 -27.14 -7.36 44.52
CA LEU A 99 -26.96 -6.52 45.70
C LEU A 99 -27.81 -5.25 45.58
N THR A 100 -28.67 -5.04 46.57
CA THR A 100 -29.41 -3.81 46.80
C THR A 100 -28.54 -2.76 47.49
N THR A 101 -29.08 -1.54 47.53
CA THR A 101 -28.80 -0.39 48.43
C THR A 101 -27.56 0.48 48.17
N ALA A 102 -27.84 1.74 47.83
CA ALA A 102 -27.35 3.00 48.43
C ALA A 102 -26.82 4.06 47.42
N ASP A 103 -27.53 5.19 47.41
CA ASP A 103 -27.13 6.60 47.24
C ASP A 103 -26.21 7.12 46.10
N ALA A 104 -26.53 8.36 45.70
CA ALA A 104 -26.12 9.18 44.54
C ALA A 104 -24.66 9.74 44.58
N PRO A 105 -24.17 10.66 43.68
CA PRO A 105 -24.72 11.21 42.42
C PRO A 105 -23.73 11.25 41.21
N ALA A 106 -24.28 11.55 40.03
CA ALA A 106 -23.66 12.11 38.79
C ALA A 106 -22.13 11.98 38.59
N ALA A 107 -21.71 11.02 37.76
CA ALA A 107 -20.36 10.96 37.20
C ALA A 107 -20.40 10.99 35.66
N SER A 108 -19.72 11.99 35.09
CA SER A 108 -19.46 12.23 33.66
C SER A 108 -18.92 11.00 32.92
N PRO A 109 -19.12 10.87 31.59
CA PRO A 109 -18.60 9.75 30.82
C PRO A 109 -17.05 9.74 30.86
N PRO A 110 -16.41 8.55 30.85
CA PRO A 110 -14.97 8.44 30.93
C PRO A 110 -14.31 9.04 29.69
N SER A 111 -13.61 10.14 29.88
CA SER A 111 -12.66 10.69 28.93
C SER A 111 -11.54 9.67 28.71
N GLY A 112 -11.62 8.91 27.61
CA GLY A 112 -10.49 8.13 27.11
C GLY A 112 -9.28 9.06 26.87
N PRO A 113 -8.06 8.51 26.84
CA PRO A 113 -6.86 9.33 26.71
C PRO A 113 -6.93 10.12 25.40
N ILE A 114 -7.06 11.45 25.51
CA ILE A 114 -6.81 12.37 24.41
C ILE A 114 -5.31 12.29 24.16
N VAL A 115 -4.90 11.36 23.29
CA VAL A 115 -3.53 11.30 22.79
C VAL A 115 -3.26 12.65 22.15
N SER A 116 -2.36 13.42 22.73
CA SER A 116 -2.07 14.77 22.24
C SER A 116 -1.45 14.65 20.84
N ASP A 117 -1.77 15.59 19.95
CA ASP A 117 -1.24 15.56 18.58
C ASP A 117 0.30 15.51 18.56
N ALA A 118 0.94 16.04 19.60
CA ALA A 118 2.37 15.94 19.82
C ALA A 118 2.87 14.49 20.01
N GLN A 119 2.16 13.68 20.80
CA GLN A 119 2.50 12.26 20.99
C GLN A 119 2.34 11.47 19.69
N ARG A 120 1.31 11.80 18.90
CA ARG A 120 1.10 11.14 17.61
C ARG A 120 2.22 11.44 16.63
N LEU A 121 2.69 12.68 16.57
CA LEU A 121 3.80 13.09 15.71
C LEU A 121 5.14 12.46 16.13
N SER A 122 5.40 12.30 17.45
CA SER A 122 6.60 11.61 17.92
C SER A 122 6.59 10.12 17.56
N ASP A 123 5.43 9.47 17.60
CA ASP A 123 5.29 8.06 17.22
C ASP A 123 5.57 7.86 15.73
N TRP A 124 5.04 8.74 14.87
CA TRP A 124 5.36 8.73 13.44
C TRP A 124 6.85 8.94 13.15
N ALA A 125 7.49 9.89 13.84
CA ALA A 125 8.92 10.18 13.66
C ALA A 125 9.82 9.03 14.15
N ARG A 126 9.36 8.23 15.10
CA ARG A 126 10.07 7.05 15.60
C ARG A 126 9.99 5.90 14.60
N VAL A 127 8.80 5.64 14.05
CA VAL A 127 8.57 4.58 13.04
C VAL A 127 9.35 4.86 11.74
N ASP A 128 9.46 6.11 11.32
CA ASP A 128 10.21 6.47 10.09
C ASP A 128 11.73 6.26 10.27
N ARG A 129 12.23 6.39 11.50
CA ARG A 129 13.64 6.15 11.83
C ARG A 129 14.00 4.68 11.84
N GLU A 130 13.09 3.83 12.34
CA GLU A 130 13.25 2.37 12.34
C GLU A 130 13.19 1.77 10.93
N ARG A 131 12.53 2.43 9.95
CA ARG A 131 12.47 1.98 8.55
C ARG A 131 13.66 2.36 7.68
N ARG A 132 14.54 3.27 8.14
CA ARG A 132 15.73 3.72 7.40
C ARG A 132 17.01 2.96 7.75
N VAL A 133 16.92 1.95 8.63
CA VAL A 133 18.02 1.05 9.00
C VAL A 133 17.77 -0.31 8.37
#